data_AF-A0A448MR87-F1
#
_entry.id   AF-A0A448MR87-F1
#
_cell.length_a   1.000
_cell.length_b   1.000
_cell.length_c   1.000
_cell.angle_alpha   90.00
_cell.angle_beta   90.00
_cell.angle_gamma   90.00
#
_symmetry.space_group_name_H-M   'P 1'
#
loop_
_entity.id
_entity.type
_entity.pdbx_description
1 polymer ?
#
loop_
_entity_poly.entity_id
_entity_poly.type
_entity_poly.pdbx_seq_one_letter_code
_entity_poly.pdbx_strand_id
1 'polypeptide(L)'
;MAAKRPQDDIVTGVSLPMLLEVLDAKDDAKSTEDLATTAKEVGVMAVKSYRKSDETFTQAKETTRESSEEQELEEDNTQYDPNGRMSVNLLRIDDRLIHGQVATSWAKAVKCEAIFAISDEVANDELRKELLLQIAPPHLKAYVISVDKAIKVYNNPKYASRNILMLVTKPEDAVRLIEGGLRIDTINVGGMTHKEGNKQLSDAVTVNPSNVEAFKKLLDMGVKLSLQKVAANKPVELTREKLDSIKF
;
A
#
# COMPACT_ATOMS: atom_id res chain seq x y z
N MET A 1 11.44 -26.14 -25.50
CA MET A 1 10.75 -27.27 -24.84
C MET A 1 9.40 -26.75 -24.40
N ALA A 2 8.34 -27.08 -25.14
CA ALA A 2 6.97 -26.64 -24.87
C ALA A 2 6.27 -27.65 -23.95
N ALA A 3 5.35 -27.15 -23.13
CA ALA A 3 4.59 -27.88 -22.10
C ALA A 3 4.03 -29.21 -22.61
N LYS A 4 4.24 -30.30 -21.86
CA LYS A 4 3.79 -31.65 -22.21
C LYS A 4 2.46 -32.05 -21.54
N ARG A 5 1.86 -31.18 -20.72
CA ARG A 5 0.59 -31.45 -20.04
C ARG A 5 -0.38 -30.28 -20.22
N PRO A 6 -1.71 -30.53 -20.33
CA PRO A 6 -2.70 -29.48 -20.56
C PRO A 6 -2.85 -28.45 -19.42
N GLN A 7 -2.21 -28.70 -18.27
CA GLN A 7 -2.28 -27.87 -17.06
C GLN A 7 -0.97 -27.09 -16.80
N ASP A 8 -0.01 -27.18 -17.72
CA ASP A 8 1.32 -26.57 -17.56
C ASP A 8 1.40 -25.30 -18.44
N ASP A 9 1.38 -24.12 -17.81
CA ASP A 9 1.67 -22.85 -18.47
C ASP A 9 3.16 -22.50 -18.38
N ILE A 10 3.75 -22.06 -19.49
CA ILE A 10 5.17 -21.66 -19.55
C ILE A 10 5.28 -20.17 -19.82
N VAL A 11 5.80 -19.44 -18.84
CA VAL A 11 6.21 -18.03 -18.98
C VAL A 11 7.73 -17.99 -19.16
N THR A 12 8.20 -17.33 -20.22
CA THR A 12 9.63 -17.20 -20.53
C THR A 12 10.10 -15.76 -20.42
N GLY A 13 11.34 -15.54 -19.97
CA GLY A 13 11.85 -14.19 -19.68
C GLY A 13 11.41 -13.74 -18.30
N VAL A 14 12.14 -14.20 -17.28
CA VAL A 14 11.78 -14.00 -15.87
C VAL A 14 12.54 -12.80 -15.32
N SER A 15 11.83 -11.83 -14.76
CA SER A 15 12.41 -10.72 -14.01
C SER A 15 12.30 -10.99 -12.50
N LEU A 16 13.20 -10.41 -11.70
CA LEU A 16 13.16 -10.58 -10.23
C LEU A 16 11.81 -10.12 -9.62
N PRO A 17 11.21 -8.99 -10.04
CA PRO A 17 9.88 -8.59 -9.55
C PRO A 17 8.79 -9.63 -9.87
N MET A 18 8.86 -10.27 -11.04
CA MET A 18 7.92 -11.32 -11.43
C MET A 18 8.02 -12.53 -10.50
N LEU A 19 9.24 -12.97 -10.15
CA LEU A 19 9.43 -14.09 -9.22
C LEU A 19 8.93 -13.78 -7.83
N LEU A 20 9.24 -12.58 -7.31
CA LEU A 20 8.81 -12.19 -5.97
C LEU A 20 7.29 -12.15 -5.87
N GLU A 21 6.61 -11.54 -6.85
CA GLU A 21 5.16 -11.45 -6.84
C GLU A 21 4.49 -12.83 -6.99
N VAL A 22 5.01 -13.71 -7.85
CA VAL A 22 4.45 -15.06 -8.02
C VAL A 22 4.67 -15.91 -6.76
N LEU A 23 5.79 -15.75 -6.07
CA LEU A 23 6.04 -16.42 -4.79
C LEU A 23 5.12 -15.88 -3.69
N ASP A 24 4.90 -14.57 -3.63
CA ASP A 24 4.00 -13.93 -2.66
C ASP A 24 2.52 -14.30 -2.92
N ALA A 25 2.13 -14.42 -4.19
CA ALA A 25 0.77 -14.79 -4.59
C ALA A 25 0.50 -16.30 -4.48
N LYS A 26 1.53 -17.14 -4.32
CA LYS A 26 1.41 -18.61 -4.34
C LYS A 26 0.43 -19.14 -3.30
N ASP A 27 0.45 -18.60 -2.09
CA ASP A 27 -0.42 -19.05 -1.00
C ASP A 27 -1.85 -18.49 -1.11
N ASP A 28 -2.04 -17.48 -1.97
CA ASP A 28 -3.28 -16.74 -2.16
C ASP A 28 -4.03 -17.09 -3.46
N ALA A 29 -3.34 -17.68 -4.43
CA ALA A 29 -3.88 -18.01 -5.74
C ALA A 29 -4.82 -19.22 -5.68
N LYS A 30 -5.95 -19.13 -6.41
CA LYS A 30 -6.93 -20.23 -6.46
C LYS A 30 -6.58 -21.26 -7.52
N SER A 31 -5.75 -20.89 -8.48
CA SER A 31 -5.29 -21.76 -9.57
C SER A 31 -3.88 -21.38 -10.04
N THR A 32 -3.27 -22.28 -10.81
CA THR A 32 -2.02 -22.01 -11.52
C THR A 32 -2.18 -20.96 -12.62
N GLU A 33 -3.39 -20.81 -13.18
CA GLU A 33 -3.73 -19.77 -14.16
C GLU A 33 -3.69 -18.36 -13.52
N ASP A 34 -4.10 -18.22 -12.26
CA ASP A 34 -4.01 -16.95 -11.52
C ASP A 34 -2.54 -16.53 -11.34
N LEU A 35 -1.65 -17.49 -11.04
CA LEU A 35 -0.22 -17.26 -10.92
C LEU A 35 0.43 -16.92 -12.26
N ALA A 36 0.04 -17.60 -13.34
CA ALA A 36 0.50 -17.30 -14.68
C ALA A 36 0.06 -15.91 -15.16
N THR A 37 -1.17 -15.50 -14.81
CA THR A 37 -1.71 -14.16 -15.08
C THR A 37 -0.90 -13.10 -14.33
N THR A 38 -0.65 -13.32 -13.04
CA THR A 38 0.18 -12.45 -12.19
C THR A 38 1.60 -12.30 -12.77
N ALA A 39 2.23 -13.42 -13.15
CA ALA A 39 3.56 -13.43 -13.76
C ALA A 39 3.59 -12.64 -15.08
N LYS A 40 2.60 -12.85 -15.95
CA LYS A 40 2.49 -12.18 -17.25
C LYS A 40 2.33 -10.66 -17.09
N GLU A 41 1.49 -10.21 -16.17
CA GLU A 41 1.26 -8.79 -15.92
C GLU A 41 2.52 -8.10 -15.38
N VAL A 42 3.14 -8.66 -14.34
CA VAL A 42 4.37 -8.09 -13.75
C VAL A 42 5.52 -8.12 -14.76
N GLY A 43 5.60 -9.16 -15.58
CA GLY A 43 6.56 -9.27 -16.69
C GLY A 43 6.42 -8.13 -17.69
N VAL A 44 5.20 -7.85 -18.15
CA VAL A 44 4.95 -6.75 -19.09
C VAL A 44 5.31 -5.39 -18.49
N MET A 45 5.03 -5.18 -17.20
CA MET A 45 5.37 -3.95 -16.51
C MET A 45 6.89 -3.77 -16.33
N ALA A 46 7.61 -4.86 -16.04
CA ALA A 46 9.06 -4.85 -15.81
C ALA A 46 9.89 -4.61 -17.09
N VAL A 47 9.32 -4.82 -18.29
CA VAL A 47 10.03 -4.69 -19.59
C VAL A 47 10.14 -3.24 -20.09
N LYS A 48 9.62 -2.23 -19.38
CA LYS A 48 9.85 -0.83 -19.73
C LYS A 48 11.33 -0.46 -19.52
N SER A 49 12.04 -0.26 -20.64
CA SER A 49 13.50 -0.13 -20.68
C SER A 49 14.06 1.06 -19.89
N TYR A 50 15.05 0.80 -19.05
CA TYR A 50 16.00 1.80 -18.56
C TYR A 50 17.00 2.16 -19.67
N ARG A 51 16.75 3.27 -20.37
CA ARG A 51 17.81 4.10 -20.95
C ARG A 51 17.58 5.53 -20.48
N LYS A 52 18.48 6.04 -19.62
CA LYS A 52 18.75 7.47 -19.57
C LYS A 52 19.27 7.86 -20.96
N SER A 53 18.57 8.76 -21.64
CA SER A 53 19.16 9.48 -22.76
C SER A 53 20.05 10.58 -22.18
N ASP A 54 21.34 10.28 -22.02
CA ASP A 54 22.36 11.32 -22.14
C ASP A 54 22.46 11.67 -23.62
N GLU A 55 21.79 12.74 -24.07
CA GLU A 55 22.21 13.49 -25.25
C GLU A 55 21.99 15.00 -25.02
N THR A 56 23.10 15.70 -24.91
CA THR A 56 23.24 17.15 -25.01
C THR A 56 22.90 17.65 -26.42
N PHE A 57 22.25 18.82 -26.45
CA PHE A 57 22.20 19.84 -27.52
C PHE A 57 21.53 19.51 -28.87
N THR A 58 20.35 20.12 -29.09
CA THR A 58 20.15 21.02 -30.24
C THR A 58 19.05 22.06 -29.95
N GLN A 59 19.27 23.28 -30.42
CA GLN A 59 18.47 24.48 -30.14
C GLN A 59 17.10 24.54 -30.85
N ALA A 60 16.14 25.09 -30.11
CA ALA A 60 15.07 26.05 -30.45
C ALA A 60 14.17 25.85 -31.68
N LYS A 61 12.85 25.80 -31.39
CA LYS A 61 11.89 26.71 -32.03
C LYS A 61 10.69 26.99 -31.13
N GLU A 62 10.45 28.27 -30.84
CA GLU A 62 9.26 28.81 -30.20
C GLU A 62 8.01 28.55 -31.07
N THR A 63 6.87 28.26 -30.44
CA THR A 63 5.53 28.64 -30.93
C THR A 63 4.54 28.58 -29.75
N THR A 64 4.16 29.79 -29.32
CA THR A 64 2.84 30.25 -28.87
C THR A 64 2.13 29.54 -27.70
N ARG A 65 2.00 30.30 -26.60
CA ARG A 65 1.06 30.07 -25.49
C ARG A 65 -0.36 30.31 -25.96
N GLU A 66 -1.25 29.36 -25.73
CA GLU A 66 -2.67 29.64 -25.52
C GLU A 66 -3.11 28.99 -24.21
N SER A 67 -3.68 29.84 -23.35
CA SER A 67 -4.31 29.52 -22.08
C SER A 67 -5.65 28.86 -22.32
N SER A 68 -5.82 27.63 -21.83
CA SER A 68 -7.12 27.02 -21.62
C SER A 68 -7.38 26.96 -20.12
N GLU A 69 -8.40 27.69 -19.72
CA GLU A 69 -8.93 27.85 -18.36
C GLU A 69 -9.12 26.50 -17.66
N GLU A 70 -8.57 26.39 -16.45
CA GLU A 70 -8.85 25.27 -15.54
C GLU A 70 -10.30 25.39 -15.07
N GLN A 71 -11.17 24.50 -15.57
CA GLN A 71 -12.50 24.31 -15.00
C GLN A 71 -12.36 23.63 -13.65
N GLU A 72 -12.67 24.38 -12.58
CA GLU A 72 -12.81 23.86 -11.22
C GLU A 72 -13.91 22.78 -11.20
N LEU A 73 -13.49 21.53 -10.98
CA LEU A 73 -14.40 20.45 -10.61
C LEU A 73 -14.69 20.60 -9.11
N GLU A 74 -15.96 20.79 -8.76
CA GLU A 74 -16.41 20.79 -7.37
C GLU A 74 -16.10 19.42 -6.72
N GLU A 75 -15.07 19.37 -5.89
CA GLU A 75 -14.71 18.18 -5.12
C GLU A 75 -15.58 18.04 -3.88
N ASP A 76 -16.33 16.93 -3.82
CA ASP A 76 -17.00 16.41 -2.64
C ASP A 76 -15.96 16.02 -1.57
N ASN A 77 -15.46 17.03 -0.84
CA ASN A 77 -14.50 16.89 0.25
C ASN A 77 -15.22 16.57 1.57
N THR A 78 -15.56 15.30 1.77
CA THR A 78 -16.22 14.84 3.01
C THR A 78 -15.33 14.85 4.26
N GLN A 79 -14.11 15.40 4.23
CA GLN A 79 -13.35 15.67 5.45
C GLN A 79 -12.40 16.87 5.34
N TYR A 80 -12.96 18.07 5.30
CA TYR A 80 -12.23 19.32 5.49
C TYR A 80 -11.68 19.41 6.94
N ASP A 81 -10.36 19.40 7.12
CA ASP A 81 -9.72 19.78 8.39
C ASP A 81 -9.45 21.30 8.39
N PRO A 82 -10.10 22.08 9.28
CA PRO A 82 -9.88 23.53 9.40
C PRO A 82 -8.43 23.92 9.76
N ASN A 83 -7.56 22.97 10.11
CA ASN A 83 -6.12 23.20 10.34
C ASN A 83 -5.25 23.07 9.09
N GLY A 84 -5.83 22.79 7.91
CA GLY A 84 -5.10 22.64 6.65
C GLY A 84 -4.22 21.40 6.59
N ARG A 85 -4.62 20.29 7.22
CA ARG A 85 -3.83 19.04 7.20
C ARG A 85 -4.13 18.19 5.97
N MET A 86 -3.25 17.24 5.72
CA MET A 86 -3.43 16.20 4.70
C MET A 86 -4.65 15.32 5.00
N SER A 87 -5.40 14.92 3.97
CA SER A 87 -6.55 14.01 4.12
C SER A 87 -6.08 12.55 4.01
N VAL A 88 -6.44 11.71 4.99
CA VAL A 88 -6.08 10.29 5.01
C VAL A 88 -7.34 9.46 4.91
N ASN A 89 -7.65 8.98 3.71
CA ASN A 89 -8.87 8.22 3.44
C ASN A 89 -8.77 6.77 3.95
N LEU A 90 -7.55 6.25 4.04
CA LEU A 90 -7.31 4.91 4.58
C LEU A 90 -5.92 4.79 5.18
N LEU A 91 -5.87 4.28 6.41
CA LEU A 91 -4.68 3.67 6.99
C LEU A 91 -4.87 2.16 6.98
N ARG A 92 -3.96 1.46 6.30
CA ARG A 92 -3.97 0.01 6.17
C ARG A 92 -2.69 -0.59 6.74
N ILE A 93 -2.85 -1.61 7.57
CA ILE A 93 -1.76 -2.45 8.08
C ILE A 93 -1.58 -3.63 7.12
N ASP A 94 -0.46 -3.62 6.39
CA ASP A 94 -0.04 -4.68 5.47
C ASP A 94 1.49 -4.72 5.45
N ASP A 95 2.09 -5.82 5.93
CA ASP A 95 3.54 -5.96 6.05
C ASP A 95 4.27 -5.97 4.70
N ARG A 96 3.56 -6.28 3.61
CA ARG A 96 4.06 -6.23 2.23
C ARG A 96 4.02 -4.83 1.60
N LEU A 97 3.39 -3.84 2.27
CA LEU A 97 3.26 -2.46 1.77
C LEU A 97 2.62 -2.39 0.37
N ILE A 98 3.37 -1.93 -0.64
CA ILE A 98 2.90 -1.80 -2.02
C ILE A 98 3.17 -3.12 -2.74
N HIS A 99 2.12 -3.93 -2.88
CA HIS A 99 2.20 -5.23 -3.55
C HIS A 99 0.95 -5.52 -4.38
N GLY A 100 1.15 -6.29 -5.45
CA GLY A 100 0.12 -6.82 -6.35
C GLY A 100 -0.97 -5.83 -6.77
N GLN A 101 -2.14 -6.40 -7.09
CA GLN A 101 -3.35 -5.64 -7.42
C GLN A 101 -4.06 -5.10 -6.17
N VAL A 102 -3.60 -5.46 -4.96
CA VAL A 102 -4.24 -5.06 -3.69
C VAL A 102 -4.07 -3.56 -3.47
N ALA A 103 -2.85 -3.02 -3.63
CA ALA A 103 -2.59 -1.59 -3.51
C ALA A 103 -3.41 -0.79 -4.54
N THR A 104 -3.48 -1.27 -5.78
CA THR A 104 -4.29 -0.66 -6.85
C THR A 104 -5.80 -0.69 -6.56
N SER A 105 -6.30 -1.81 -6.05
CA SER A 105 -7.72 -1.99 -5.70
C SER A 105 -8.12 -1.02 -4.58
N TRP A 106 -7.32 -0.93 -3.53
CA TRP A 106 -7.55 -0.01 -2.43
C TRP A 106 -7.44 1.44 -2.85
N ALA A 107 -6.40 1.79 -3.63
CA ALA A 107 -6.23 3.15 -4.13
C ALA A 107 -7.44 3.64 -4.95
N LYS A 108 -8.00 2.78 -5.80
CA LYS A 108 -9.24 3.06 -6.54
C LYS A 108 -10.45 3.18 -5.62
N ALA A 109 -10.59 2.26 -4.65
CA ALA A 109 -11.72 2.24 -3.73
C ALA A 109 -11.80 3.50 -2.86
N VAL A 110 -10.65 4.02 -2.44
CA VAL A 110 -10.56 5.20 -1.56
C VAL A 110 -10.25 6.49 -2.32
N LYS A 111 -10.13 6.42 -3.65
CA LYS A 111 -9.83 7.54 -4.56
C LYS A 111 -8.62 8.36 -4.09
N CYS A 112 -7.54 7.69 -3.68
CA CYS A 112 -6.33 8.40 -3.26
C CYS A 112 -5.54 8.92 -4.48
N GLU A 113 -4.81 10.01 -4.28
CA GLU A 113 -3.90 10.59 -5.25
C GLU A 113 -2.44 10.16 -5.02
N ALA A 114 -2.13 9.72 -3.80
CA ALA A 114 -0.82 9.23 -3.44
C ALA A 114 -0.87 8.11 -2.39
N ILE A 115 0.16 7.25 -2.43
CA ILE A 115 0.37 6.14 -1.51
C ILE A 115 1.62 6.42 -0.67
N PHE A 116 1.49 6.30 0.64
CA PHE A 116 2.56 6.46 1.60
C PHE A 116 2.86 5.10 2.22
N ALA A 117 3.96 4.48 1.80
CA ALA A 117 4.51 3.31 2.45
C ALA A 117 5.38 3.75 3.64
N ILE A 118 4.88 3.50 4.85
CA ILE A 118 5.44 4.03 6.09
C ILE A 118 6.09 2.88 6.86
N SER A 119 7.42 2.91 6.95
CA SER A 119 8.21 1.97 7.73
C SER A 119 9.62 2.52 7.92
N ASP A 120 10.10 2.55 9.17
CA ASP A 120 11.46 3.00 9.48
C ASP A 120 12.50 2.05 8.88
N GLU A 121 12.23 0.74 8.87
CA GLU A 121 13.13 -0.28 8.31
C GLU A 121 13.27 -0.12 6.80
N VAL A 122 12.14 0.00 6.09
CA VAL A 122 12.14 0.09 4.62
C VAL A 122 12.62 1.45 4.14
N ALA A 123 12.38 2.53 4.89
CA ALA A 123 12.87 3.86 4.54
C ALA A 123 14.40 3.97 4.58
N ASN A 124 15.07 3.11 5.35
CA ASN A 124 16.53 3.04 5.47
C ASN A 124 17.17 1.96 4.56
N ASP A 125 16.37 1.21 3.79
CA ASP A 125 16.84 0.20 2.84
C ASP A 125 16.60 0.72 1.41
N GLU A 126 17.68 1.16 0.75
CA GLU A 126 17.61 1.76 -0.58
C GLU A 126 17.04 0.79 -1.62
N LEU A 127 17.44 -0.48 -1.57
CA LEU A 127 16.98 -1.49 -2.52
C LEU A 127 15.48 -1.75 -2.35
N ARG A 128 15.02 -2.01 -1.12
CA ARG A 128 13.59 -2.26 -0.86
C ARG A 128 12.73 -1.05 -1.20
N LYS A 129 13.23 0.15 -0.91
CA LYS A 129 12.56 1.41 -1.26
C LYS A 129 12.39 1.56 -2.78
N GLU A 130 13.44 1.34 -3.56
CA GLU A 130 13.36 1.42 -5.02
C GLU A 130 12.40 0.39 -5.60
N LEU A 131 12.43 -0.86 -5.10
CA LEU A 131 11.52 -1.92 -5.54
C LEU A 131 10.05 -1.55 -5.30
N LEU A 132 9.70 -1.03 -4.12
CA LEU A 132 8.33 -0.61 -3.82
C LEU A 132 7.85 0.53 -4.72
N LEU A 133 8.73 1.49 -5.02
CA LEU A 133 8.39 2.60 -5.90
C LEU A 133 8.18 2.16 -7.36
N GLN A 134 8.86 1.10 -7.81
CA GLN A 134 8.67 0.52 -9.14
C GLN A 134 7.33 -0.23 -9.29
N ILE A 135 6.82 -0.79 -8.19
CA ILE A 135 5.55 -1.54 -8.16
C ILE A 135 4.34 -0.59 -8.03
N ALA A 136 4.57 0.65 -7.61
CA ALA A 136 3.50 1.63 -7.43
C ALA A 136 2.70 1.89 -8.73
N PRO A 137 1.37 2.07 -8.64
CA PRO A 137 0.56 2.32 -9.83
C PRO A 137 0.99 3.61 -10.55
N PRO A 138 1.12 3.61 -11.88
CA PRO A 138 1.78 4.70 -12.63
C PRO A 138 1.05 6.05 -12.57
N HIS A 139 -0.23 6.07 -12.19
CA HIS A 139 -1.03 7.28 -12.07
C HIS A 139 -1.02 7.87 -10.65
N LEU A 140 -0.41 7.18 -9.68
CA LEU A 140 -0.34 7.60 -8.28
C LEU A 140 1.07 8.00 -7.91
N LYS A 141 1.21 9.03 -7.09
CA LYS A 141 2.50 9.33 -6.46
C LYS A 141 2.74 8.33 -5.35
N ALA A 142 3.95 7.77 -5.26
CA ALA A 142 4.32 6.86 -4.18
C ALA A 142 5.51 7.40 -3.39
N TYR A 143 5.44 7.24 -2.07
CA TYR A 143 6.48 7.66 -1.15
C TYR A 143 6.77 6.54 -0.16
N VAL A 144 8.07 6.28 0.07
CA VAL A 144 8.54 5.39 1.12
C VAL A 144 9.26 6.24 2.16
N ILE A 145 8.70 6.32 3.36
CA ILE A 145 9.15 7.24 4.43
C ILE A 145 9.07 6.59 5.82
N SER A 146 9.89 7.11 6.75
CA SER A 146 9.83 6.77 8.17
C SER A 146 8.55 7.29 8.83
N VAL A 147 8.16 6.71 9.96
CA VAL A 147 6.97 7.11 10.75
C VAL A 147 7.05 8.59 11.15
N ASP A 148 8.19 9.03 11.68
CA ASP A 148 8.37 10.42 12.14
C ASP A 148 8.28 11.43 10.98
N LYS A 149 8.68 11.01 9.78
CA LYS A 149 8.57 11.85 8.57
C LYS A 149 7.13 11.91 8.10
N ALA A 150 6.38 10.81 8.18
CA ALA A 150 4.96 10.79 7.88
C ALA A 150 4.18 11.76 8.80
N ILE A 151 4.46 11.74 10.11
CA ILE A 151 3.86 12.68 11.08
C ILE A 151 4.15 14.14 10.72
N LYS A 152 5.41 14.46 10.36
CA LYS A 152 5.80 15.81 9.94
C LYS A 152 5.10 16.25 8.66
N VAL A 153 4.99 15.35 7.68
CA VAL A 153 4.34 15.64 6.38
C VAL A 153 2.83 15.80 6.55
N TYR A 154 2.19 14.95 7.36
CA TYR A 154 0.75 15.02 7.66
C TYR A 154 0.35 16.37 8.29
N ASN A 155 1.17 16.88 9.20
CA ASN A 155 0.92 18.15 9.89
C ASN A 155 1.36 19.38 9.09
N ASN A 156 1.92 19.23 7.88
CA ASN A 156 2.41 20.35 7.09
C ASN A 156 1.31 20.90 6.17
N PRO A 157 0.90 22.19 6.32
CA PRO A 157 -0.19 22.78 5.55
C PRO A 157 -0.01 22.76 4.02
N LYS A 158 1.24 22.64 3.54
CA LYS A 158 1.53 22.56 2.10
C LYS A 158 0.89 21.34 1.42
N TYR A 159 0.58 20.30 2.19
CA TYR A 159 -0.01 19.06 1.67
C TYR A 159 -1.49 18.91 2.03
N ALA A 160 -2.15 20.01 2.40
CA ALA A 160 -3.60 20.08 2.51
C ALA A 160 -4.27 19.57 1.22
N SER A 161 -5.50 19.09 1.33
CA SER A 161 -6.39 18.69 0.22
C SER A 161 -5.93 17.52 -0.66
N ARG A 162 -4.94 16.73 -0.22
CA ARG A 162 -4.53 15.50 -0.92
C ARG A 162 -5.14 14.28 -0.24
N ASN A 163 -5.79 13.41 -1.02
CA ASN A 163 -6.35 12.14 -0.54
C ASN A 163 -5.26 11.06 -0.53
N ILE A 164 -4.92 10.55 0.65
CA ILE A 164 -3.77 9.66 0.83
C ILE A 164 -4.18 8.28 1.33
N LEU A 165 -3.57 7.26 0.72
CA LEU A 165 -3.54 5.89 1.25
C LEU A 165 -2.25 5.69 2.04
N MET A 166 -2.35 5.50 3.35
CA MET A 166 -1.22 5.16 4.20
C MET A 166 -1.14 3.65 4.42
N LEU A 167 0.05 3.09 4.21
CA LEU A 167 0.37 1.69 4.43
C LEU A 167 1.44 1.59 5.52
N VAL A 168 1.19 0.81 6.56
CA VAL A 168 2.16 0.52 7.61
C VAL A 168 2.36 -0.98 7.73
N THR A 169 3.53 -1.39 8.20
CA THR A 169 3.87 -2.82 8.31
C THR A 169 3.31 -3.50 9.56
N LYS A 170 3.01 -2.72 10.62
CA LYS A 170 2.69 -3.24 11.94
C LYS A 170 1.80 -2.27 12.74
N PRO A 171 0.94 -2.77 13.64
CA PRO A 171 0.02 -1.92 14.42
C PRO A 171 0.74 -0.93 15.34
N GLU A 172 1.97 -1.23 15.77
CA GLU A 172 2.79 -0.33 16.60
C GLU A 172 3.09 0.99 15.87
N ASP A 173 3.32 0.94 14.55
CA ASP A 173 3.55 2.15 13.75
C ASP A 173 2.25 2.96 13.59
N ALA A 174 1.09 2.30 13.48
CA ALA A 174 -0.20 2.97 13.48
C ALA A 174 -0.47 3.71 14.81
N VAL A 175 -0.14 3.09 15.94
CA VAL A 175 -0.20 3.74 17.26
C VAL A 175 0.66 5.00 17.27
N ARG A 176 1.92 4.90 16.82
CA ARG A 176 2.84 6.06 16.75
C ARG A 176 2.30 7.19 15.88
N LEU A 177 1.67 6.85 14.74
CA LEU A 177 1.06 7.86 13.86
C LEU A 177 -0.08 8.61 14.57
N ILE A 178 -0.97 7.88 15.26
CA ILE A 178 -2.11 8.48 15.99
C ILE A 178 -1.62 9.33 17.16
N GLU A 179 -0.64 8.85 17.93
CA GLU A 179 0.02 9.65 18.98
C GLU A 179 0.71 10.90 18.42
N GLY A 180 1.23 10.82 17.19
CA GLY A 180 1.76 11.94 16.43
C GLY A 180 0.70 12.93 15.90
N GLY A 181 -0.57 12.69 16.19
CA GLY A 181 -1.68 13.57 15.84
C GLY A 181 -2.43 13.18 14.57
N LEU A 182 -2.15 12.03 13.96
CA LEU A 182 -2.96 11.48 12.87
C LEU A 182 -4.38 11.22 13.36
N ARG A 183 -5.36 11.84 12.72
CA ARG A 183 -6.79 11.61 12.99
C ARG A 183 -7.35 10.61 11.98
N ILE A 184 -7.85 9.48 12.48
CA ILE A 184 -8.51 8.48 11.66
C ILE A 184 -9.49 7.66 12.50
N ASP A 185 -10.68 7.42 11.96
CA ASP A 185 -11.75 6.72 12.69
C ASP A 185 -11.66 5.20 12.54
N THR A 186 -11.12 4.72 11.42
CA THR A 186 -11.05 3.29 11.10
C THR A 186 -9.72 2.92 10.45
N ILE A 187 -9.09 1.87 10.96
CA ILE A 187 -7.90 1.26 10.39
C ILE A 187 -8.27 -0.08 9.79
N ASN A 188 -7.82 -0.30 8.56
CA ASN A 188 -7.92 -1.58 7.90
C ASN A 188 -6.71 -2.47 8.27
N VAL A 189 -6.99 -3.71 8.67
CA VAL A 189 -5.98 -4.73 8.93
C VAL A 189 -6.03 -5.72 7.76
N GLY A 190 -5.02 -5.65 6.91
CA GLY A 190 -4.99 -6.29 5.61
C GLY A 190 -4.24 -7.61 5.60
N GLY A 191 -2.95 -7.54 5.91
CA GLY A 191 -2.02 -8.66 5.81
C GLY A 191 -0.94 -8.59 6.88
N MET A 192 -0.79 -9.64 7.67
CA MET A 192 0.32 -9.78 8.62
C MET A 192 0.84 -11.22 8.56
N THR A 193 1.97 -11.40 7.88
CA THR A 193 2.55 -12.69 7.53
C THR A 193 2.91 -13.49 8.77
N HIS A 194 2.72 -14.81 8.68
CA HIS A 194 3.06 -15.73 9.75
C HIS A 194 4.56 -15.71 10.05
N LYS A 195 4.89 -15.60 11.34
CA LYS A 195 6.24 -15.79 11.89
C LYS A 195 6.15 -16.84 12.99
N GLU A 196 7.26 -17.52 13.24
CA GLU A 196 7.32 -18.54 14.30
C GLU A 196 6.86 -17.95 15.65
N GLY A 197 5.93 -18.63 16.31
CA GLY A 197 5.32 -18.17 17.56
C GLY A 197 4.09 -17.25 17.41
N ASN A 198 3.74 -16.80 16.19
CA ASN A 198 2.52 -16.04 15.97
C ASN A 198 1.27 -16.93 16.06
N LYS A 199 0.15 -16.34 16.46
CA LYS A 199 -1.18 -16.95 16.42
C LYS A 199 -2.00 -16.38 15.27
N GLN A 200 -2.85 -17.22 14.68
CA GLN A 200 -3.73 -16.82 13.60
C GLN A 200 -4.93 -16.02 14.14
N LEU A 201 -5.19 -14.85 13.55
CA LEU A 201 -6.33 -13.97 13.88
C LEU A 201 -7.40 -13.99 12.77
N SER A 202 -6.97 -14.12 11.53
CA SER A 202 -7.79 -14.36 10.34
C SER A 202 -6.96 -15.06 9.27
N ASP A 203 -7.55 -15.40 8.12
CA ASP A 203 -6.86 -16.05 7.01
C ASP A 203 -5.63 -15.27 6.52
N ALA A 204 -5.65 -13.94 6.59
CA ALA A 204 -4.57 -13.08 6.12
C ALA A 204 -3.74 -12.42 7.24
N VAL A 205 -4.11 -12.63 8.51
CA VAL A 205 -3.54 -11.89 9.64
C VAL A 205 -3.13 -12.84 10.74
N THR A 206 -1.84 -12.82 11.06
CA THR A 206 -1.29 -13.46 12.25
C THR A 206 -0.71 -12.39 13.17
N VAL A 207 -0.72 -12.67 14.48
CA VAL A 207 -0.36 -11.71 15.51
C VAL A 207 0.54 -12.34 16.55
N ASN A 208 1.43 -11.53 17.12
CA ASN A 208 2.20 -11.83 18.33
C ASN A 208 1.65 -11.04 19.53
N PRO A 209 2.18 -11.23 20.76
CA PRO A 209 1.72 -10.50 21.94
C PRO A 209 1.77 -8.97 21.79
N SER A 210 2.87 -8.44 21.25
CA SER A 210 3.05 -7.00 20.99
C SER A 210 1.97 -6.45 20.05
N ASN A 211 1.65 -7.19 18.99
CA ASN A 211 0.62 -6.77 18.05
C ASN A 211 -0.76 -6.72 18.71
N VAL A 212 -1.08 -7.69 19.58
CA VAL A 212 -2.34 -7.71 20.33
C VAL A 212 -2.42 -6.51 21.27
N GLU A 213 -1.35 -6.17 21.97
CA GLU A 213 -1.29 -4.99 22.83
C GLU A 213 -1.47 -3.69 22.02
N ALA A 214 -0.83 -3.59 20.86
CA ALA A 214 -0.98 -2.43 19.97
C ALA A 214 -2.42 -2.30 19.44
N PHE A 215 -3.06 -3.40 19.02
CA PHE A 215 -4.46 -3.37 18.61
C PHE A 215 -5.40 -2.97 19.75
N LYS A 216 -5.18 -3.47 20.97
CA LYS A 216 -5.95 -3.04 22.15
C LYS A 216 -5.81 -1.54 22.40
N LYS A 217 -4.59 -1.01 22.31
CA LYS A 217 -4.32 0.42 22.45
C LYS A 217 -5.03 1.25 21.37
N LEU A 218 -5.07 0.78 20.13
CA LEU A 218 -5.83 1.45 19.05
C LEU A 218 -7.34 1.48 19.35
N LEU A 219 -7.90 0.39 19.87
CA LEU A 219 -9.30 0.35 20.31
C LEU A 219 -9.54 1.31 21.49
N ASP A 220 -8.61 1.39 22.45
CA ASP A 220 -8.67 2.31 23.59
C ASP A 220 -8.60 3.78 23.17
N MET A 221 -7.93 4.08 22.05
CA MET A 221 -7.92 5.40 21.40
C MET A 221 -9.22 5.72 20.64
N GLY A 222 -10.19 4.81 20.63
CA GLY A 222 -11.47 4.98 19.95
C GLY A 222 -11.46 4.66 18.45
N VAL A 223 -10.38 4.05 17.95
CA VAL A 223 -10.24 3.69 16.53
C VAL A 223 -10.88 2.34 16.27
N LYS A 224 -11.71 2.25 15.22
CA LYS A 224 -12.29 0.98 14.77
C LYS A 224 -11.28 0.19 13.95
N LEU A 225 -11.24 -1.13 14.13
CA LEU A 225 -10.34 -2.01 13.41
C LEU A 225 -11.14 -2.95 12.50
N SER A 226 -10.84 -2.99 11.21
CA SER A 226 -11.51 -3.85 10.23
C SER A 226 -10.56 -4.83 9.56
N LEU A 227 -10.79 -6.13 9.74
CA LEU A 227 -10.09 -7.20 9.03
C LEU A 227 -10.67 -7.31 7.62
N GLN A 228 -9.88 -6.95 6.62
CA GLN A 228 -10.31 -7.00 5.21
C GLN A 228 -9.09 -7.05 4.28
N LYS A 229 -8.93 -8.18 3.58
CA LYS A 229 -7.79 -8.43 2.69
C LYS A 229 -7.79 -7.51 1.45
N VAL A 230 -8.91 -7.45 0.74
CA VAL A 230 -9.11 -6.61 -0.45
C VAL A 230 -10.43 -5.85 -0.34
N ALA A 231 -10.54 -4.71 -1.03
CA ALA A 231 -11.68 -3.81 -0.93
C ALA A 231 -13.04 -4.48 -1.26
N ALA A 232 -13.05 -5.53 -2.10
CA ALA A 232 -14.25 -6.28 -2.46
C ALA A 232 -14.75 -7.24 -1.36
N ASN A 233 -13.88 -7.66 -0.43
CA ASN A 233 -14.27 -8.56 0.65
C ASN A 233 -15.13 -7.82 1.67
N LYS A 234 -16.04 -8.52 2.36
CA LYS A 234 -16.79 -7.91 3.47
C LYS A 234 -15.84 -7.58 4.64
N PRO A 235 -15.89 -6.37 5.20
CA PRO A 235 -15.11 -6.03 6.38
C PRO A 235 -15.63 -6.82 7.59
N VAL A 236 -14.70 -7.38 8.37
CA VAL A 236 -15.01 -8.02 9.65
C VAL A 236 -14.42 -7.18 10.76
N GLU A 237 -15.23 -6.74 11.70
CA GLU A 237 -14.76 -5.93 12.83
C GLU A 237 -13.85 -6.75 13.76
N LEU A 238 -12.72 -6.16 14.16
CA LEU A 238 -11.82 -6.71 15.15
C LEU A 238 -12.14 -6.11 16.51
N THR A 239 -12.82 -6.91 17.35
CA THR A 239 -13.28 -6.49 18.68
C THR A 239 -12.25 -6.80 19.77
N ARG A 240 -12.37 -6.12 20.91
CA ARG A 240 -11.56 -6.40 22.10
C ARG A 240 -11.74 -7.85 22.59
N GLU A 241 -12.96 -8.36 22.58
CA GLU A 241 -13.27 -9.75 22.95
C GLU A 241 -12.50 -10.74 22.07
N LYS A 242 -12.43 -10.49 20.75
CA LYS A 242 -11.67 -11.34 19.84
C LYS A 242 -10.18 -11.31 20.17
N LEU A 243 -9.62 -10.15 20.52
CA LEU A 243 -8.22 -10.02 20.94
C LEU A 243 -7.93 -10.71 22.28
N ASP A 244 -8.85 -10.62 23.25
CA ASP A 244 -8.72 -11.25 24.57
C ASP A 244 -8.85 -12.78 24.53
N SER A 245 -9.52 -13.31 23.50
CA SER A 245 -9.66 -14.76 23.28
C SER A 245 -8.38 -15.45 22.83
N ILE A 246 -7.37 -14.69 22.36
CA ILE A 246 -6.12 -15.21 21.81
C ILE A 246 -5.23 -15.68 22.95
N LYS A 247 -4.84 -16.96 22.93
CA LYS A 247 -3.90 -17.54 23.89
C LYS A 247 -2.58 -17.82 23.19
N PHE A 248 -1.51 -17.22 23.70
CA PHE A 248 -0.14 -17.40 23.22
C PHE A 248 0.45 -18.71 23.76
#